data_AF-A0AAD4HN15-F1
#
_entry.id   AF-A0AAD4HN15-F1
#
_cell.length_a   1.000
_cell.length_b   1.000
_cell.length_c   1.000
_cell.angle_alpha   90.00
_cell.angle_beta   90.00
_cell.angle_gamma   90.00
#
_symmetry.space_group_name_H-M   'P 1'
#
loop_
_entity.id
_entity.type
_entity.pdbx_description
1 polymer ?
#
loop_
_entity_poly.entity_id
_entity_poly.type
_entity_poly.pdbx_seq_one_letter_code
_entity_poly.pdbx_strand_id
1 'polypeptide(L)'
;MAPFFLYAHHTYDAEDPWCGLLRSRLLTCAYKHVFTSPSSVDKDPKATRSGNARLHGMNRVTVASIAYIATQVRFALSSSSVFSRTDTSTDSETFYHSLLDLFEDPDESKEVDELLTWWNRQVFPTSSAAKRPISANSALSKIRIKRLAAKNTSDSNVTVAST
;
A
#
# COMPACT_ATOMS: atom_id res chain seq x y z
N MET A 1 -14.92 -17.71 0.46
CA MET A 1 -14.05 -17.97 -0.70
C MET A 1 -13.57 -16.62 -1.22
N ALA A 2 -12.26 -16.36 -1.18
CA ALA A 2 -11.71 -15.10 -1.65
C ALA A 2 -11.94 -14.99 -3.18
N PRO A 3 -12.42 -13.85 -3.71
CA PRO A 3 -12.66 -13.71 -5.14
C PRO A 3 -11.36 -13.85 -5.96
N PHE A 4 -11.35 -14.71 -6.97
CA PHE A 4 -10.16 -14.96 -7.82
C PHE A 4 -9.58 -13.69 -8.47
N PHE A 5 -10.40 -12.64 -8.69
CA PHE A 5 -9.94 -11.37 -9.26
C PHE A 5 -8.88 -10.65 -8.40
N LEU A 6 -8.76 -11.00 -7.11
CA LEU A 6 -7.76 -10.44 -6.22
C LEU A 6 -6.35 -10.97 -6.51
N TYR A 7 -6.25 -12.22 -6.98
CA TYR A 7 -4.99 -12.93 -7.08
C TYR A 7 -4.24 -12.63 -8.37
N ALA A 8 -2.92 -12.60 -8.28
CA ALA A 8 -2.05 -12.62 -9.44
C ALA A 8 -2.41 -13.83 -10.32
N HIS A 9 -2.52 -13.61 -11.64
CA HIS A 9 -2.94 -14.63 -12.60
C HIS A 9 -4.30 -15.28 -12.30
N HIS A 10 -5.11 -14.69 -11.41
CA HIS A 10 -6.40 -15.22 -10.95
C HIS A 10 -6.33 -16.65 -10.40
N THR A 11 -5.18 -17.02 -9.81
CA THR A 11 -4.93 -18.37 -9.28
C THR A 11 -4.82 -18.30 -7.76
N TYR A 12 -5.55 -19.16 -7.06
CA TYR A 12 -5.48 -19.29 -5.60
C TYR A 12 -4.61 -20.49 -5.23
N ASP A 13 -3.66 -20.30 -4.31
CA ASP A 13 -2.86 -21.35 -3.69
C ASP A 13 -3.43 -21.63 -2.29
N ALA A 14 -3.82 -22.88 -2.04
CA ALA A 14 -4.40 -23.28 -0.76
C ALA A 14 -3.35 -23.47 0.34
N GLU A 15 -2.11 -23.79 -0.05
CA GLU A 15 -1.00 -23.98 0.89
C GLU A 15 -0.35 -22.64 1.27
N ASP A 16 -0.45 -21.64 0.38
CA ASP A 16 -0.02 -20.26 0.62
C ASP A 16 -1.10 -19.26 0.15
N PRO A 17 -2.11 -18.94 0.99
CA PRO A 17 -3.18 -18.01 0.66
C PRO A 17 -2.71 -16.57 0.36
N TRP A 18 -1.50 -16.19 0.77
CA TRP A 18 -0.93 -14.87 0.47
C TRP A 18 -0.29 -14.82 -0.92
N CYS A 19 0.01 -15.98 -1.51
CA CYS A 19 0.62 -16.09 -2.82
C CYS A 19 -0.21 -15.36 -3.88
N GLY A 20 0.29 -14.18 -4.28
CA GLY A 20 -0.37 -13.34 -5.29
C GLY A 20 -1.62 -12.60 -4.82
N LEU A 21 -2.03 -12.71 -3.55
CA LEU A 21 -3.19 -11.99 -3.02
C LEU A 21 -3.04 -10.48 -3.21
N LEU A 22 -4.09 -9.83 -3.73
CA LEU A 22 -4.16 -8.39 -4.02
C LEU A 22 -3.09 -7.88 -4.99
N ARG A 23 -2.50 -8.77 -5.81
CA ARG A 23 -1.48 -8.44 -6.81
C ARG A 23 -1.97 -8.64 -8.25
N SER A 24 -3.28 -8.75 -8.47
CA SER A 24 -3.82 -8.91 -9.83
C SER A 24 -3.57 -7.68 -10.71
N ARG A 25 -3.41 -7.93 -12.02
CA ARG A 25 -3.25 -6.87 -13.01
C ARG A 25 -4.49 -5.96 -13.07
N LEU A 26 -5.67 -6.53 -12.85
CA LEU A 26 -6.92 -5.78 -12.83
C LEU A 26 -6.92 -4.70 -11.74
N LEU A 27 -6.51 -5.07 -10.51
CA LEU A 27 -6.41 -4.13 -9.39
C LEU A 27 -5.40 -3.02 -9.67
N THR A 28 -4.21 -3.37 -10.16
CA THR A 28 -3.17 -2.36 -10.45
C THR A 28 -3.59 -1.37 -11.55
N CYS A 29 -4.26 -1.84 -12.59
CA CYS A 29 -4.84 -0.97 -13.63
C CYS A 29 -5.92 -0.05 -13.06
N ALA A 30 -6.86 -0.60 -12.27
CA ALA A 30 -7.92 0.18 -11.64
C ALA A 30 -7.36 1.26 -10.69
N TYR A 31 -6.38 0.89 -9.86
CA TYR A 31 -5.72 1.83 -8.95
C TYR A 31 -5.09 2.99 -9.71
N LYS A 32 -4.34 2.70 -10.78
CA LYS A 32 -3.70 3.74 -11.61
C LYS A 32 -4.73 4.63 -12.29
N HIS A 33 -5.81 4.04 -12.79
CA HIS A 33 -6.89 4.81 -13.40
C HIS A 33 -7.54 5.80 -12.41
N VAL A 34 -7.83 5.35 -11.19
CA VAL A 34 -8.50 6.15 -10.14
C VAL A 34 -7.56 7.17 -9.50
N PHE A 35 -6.35 6.76 -9.10
CA PHE A 35 -5.47 7.60 -8.30
C PHE A 35 -4.42 8.35 -9.12
N THR A 36 -3.83 7.79 -10.16
CA THR A 36 -2.74 8.48 -10.89
C THR A 36 -3.24 9.18 -12.14
N SER A 37 -3.74 8.47 -13.14
CA SER A 37 -4.35 9.04 -14.34
C SER A 37 -4.71 7.88 -15.28
N PRO A 38 -5.78 7.96 -16.08
CA PRO A 38 -6.03 6.99 -17.13
C PRO A 38 -4.82 6.72 -18.04
N SER A 39 -4.06 7.77 -18.38
CA SER A 39 -2.86 7.65 -19.24
C SER A 39 -1.66 6.97 -18.57
N SER A 40 -1.69 6.75 -17.25
CA SER A 40 -0.63 5.99 -16.54
C SER A 40 -0.80 4.47 -16.65
N VAL A 41 -1.91 4.03 -17.25
CA VAL A 41 -2.15 2.63 -17.61
C VAL A 41 -1.45 2.28 -18.93
N ASP A 42 -1.31 3.25 -19.83
CA ASP A 42 -0.59 3.13 -21.10
C ASP A 42 0.88 3.57 -20.97
N LYS A 43 1.76 3.03 -21.83
CA LYS A 43 3.20 3.35 -21.82
C LYS A 43 3.51 4.77 -22.34
N ASP A 44 2.55 5.43 -22.99
CA ASP A 44 2.71 6.79 -23.53
C ASP A 44 1.94 7.81 -22.66
N PRO A 45 2.64 8.66 -21.88
CA PRO A 45 2.00 9.60 -20.99
C PRO A 45 1.43 10.80 -21.77
N LYS A 46 0.14 10.74 -22.09
CA LYS A 46 -0.66 11.90 -22.56
C LYS A 46 -1.57 12.41 -21.44
N ALA A 47 -1.00 12.98 -20.37
CA ALA A 47 -1.78 13.57 -19.28
C ALA A 47 -1.82 15.10 -19.39
N THR A 48 -3.01 15.68 -19.57
CA THR A 48 -3.27 17.14 -19.50
C THR A 48 -3.72 17.62 -18.12
N ARG A 49 -4.04 16.70 -17.20
CA ARG A 49 -4.49 17.00 -15.83
C ARG A 49 -3.69 16.22 -14.80
N SER A 50 -3.41 16.84 -13.65
CA SER A 50 -2.77 16.17 -12.51
C SER A 50 -3.67 15.08 -11.93
N GLY A 51 -3.08 13.92 -11.64
CA GLY A 51 -3.76 12.82 -10.96
C GLY A 51 -4.29 13.11 -9.57
N ASN A 52 -5.30 12.35 -9.14
CA ASN A 52 -5.88 12.43 -7.79
C ASN A 52 -4.82 12.26 -6.69
N ALA A 53 -3.87 11.34 -6.86
CA ALA A 53 -2.75 11.13 -5.97
C ALA A 53 -1.89 12.38 -5.85
N ARG A 54 -1.57 13.05 -6.97
CA ARG A 54 -0.79 14.29 -6.94
C ARG A 54 -1.60 15.44 -6.33
N LEU A 55 -2.89 15.55 -6.65
CA LEU A 55 -3.79 16.56 -6.10
C LEU A 55 -3.93 16.45 -4.58
N HIS A 56 -3.98 15.23 -4.05
CA HIS A 56 -4.09 14.95 -2.62
C HIS A 56 -2.72 14.72 -1.95
N GLY A 57 -1.60 14.96 -2.65
CA GLY A 57 -0.25 14.80 -2.08
C GLY A 57 0.12 13.36 -1.71
N MET A 58 -0.60 12.36 -2.22
CA MET A 58 -0.30 10.95 -2.02
C MET A 58 1.02 10.59 -2.73
N ASN A 59 2.02 10.22 -1.93
CA ASN A 59 3.33 9.75 -2.40
C ASN A 59 3.55 8.25 -2.18
N ARG A 60 2.60 7.58 -1.53
CA ARG A 60 2.64 6.16 -1.24
C ARG A 60 1.24 5.56 -1.31
N VAL A 61 1.19 4.27 -1.63
CA VAL A 61 -0.03 3.45 -1.52
C VAL A 61 -0.32 3.17 -0.04
N THR A 62 -1.59 3.13 0.34
CA THR A 62 -2.05 2.76 1.68
C THR A 62 -2.89 1.48 1.62
N VAL A 63 -2.98 0.77 2.74
CA VAL A 63 -3.84 -0.42 2.85
C VAL A 63 -5.31 -0.09 2.54
N ALA A 64 -5.79 1.05 3.05
CA ALA A 64 -7.14 1.55 2.77
C ALA A 64 -7.37 1.85 1.29
N SER A 65 -6.38 2.40 0.56
CA SER A 65 -6.55 2.66 -0.87
C SER A 65 -6.54 1.37 -1.70
N ILE A 66 -5.82 0.33 -1.27
CA ILE A 66 -5.87 -1.01 -1.88
C ILE A 66 -7.26 -1.64 -1.65
N ALA A 67 -7.74 -1.67 -0.41
CA ALA A 67 -9.07 -2.21 -0.07
C ALA A 67 -10.19 -1.49 -0.82
N TYR A 68 -10.09 -0.16 -0.95
CA TYR A 68 -11.02 0.64 -1.72
C TYR A 68 -11.06 0.20 -3.19
N ILE A 69 -9.91 0.06 -3.84
CA ILE A 69 -9.86 -0.39 -5.24
C ILE A 69 -10.37 -1.81 -5.42
N ALA A 70 -10.04 -2.72 -4.51
CA ALA A 70 -10.58 -4.08 -4.55
C ALA A 70 -12.12 -4.09 -4.47
N THR A 71 -12.68 -3.22 -3.62
CA THR A 71 -14.14 -3.06 -3.48
C THR A 71 -14.76 -2.48 -4.75
N GLN A 72 -14.16 -1.44 -5.33
CA GLN A 72 -14.64 -0.83 -6.58
C GLN A 72 -14.62 -1.84 -7.74
N VAL A 73 -13.56 -2.65 -7.85
CA VAL A 73 -13.45 -3.68 -8.88
C VAL A 73 -14.46 -4.80 -8.66
N ARG A 74 -14.66 -5.25 -7.41
CA ARG A 74 -15.70 -6.25 -7.09
C ARG A 74 -17.08 -5.76 -7.55
N PHE A 75 -17.42 -4.51 -7.24
CA PHE A 75 -18.68 -3.93 -7.65
C PHE A 75 -18.81 -3.84 -9.18
N ALA A 76 -17.76 -3.37 -9.87
CA ALA A 76 -17.74 -3.29 -11.33
C ALA A 76 -17.89 -4.65 -12.04
N LEU A 77 -17.50 -5.75 -11.38
CA LEU A 77 -17.68 -7.12 -11.85
C LEU A 77 -19.02 -7.73 -11.41
N SER A 78 -19.76 -7.07 -10.53
CA SER A 78 -21.06 -7.55 -10.06
C SER A 78 -22.16 -7.21 -11.08
N SER A 79 -23.27 -7.94 -11.02
CA SER A 79 -24.49 -7.61 -11.79
C SER A 79 -25.31 -6.48 -11.18
N SER A 80 -24.90 -5.95 -10.03
CA SER A 80 -25.61 -4.85 -9.37
C SER A 80 -25.34 -3.52 -10.09
N SER A 81 -26.41 -2.77 -10.37
CA SER A 81 -26.32 -1.46 -11.01
C SER A 81 -26.13 -0.30 -10.02
N VAL A 82 -26.22 -0.56 -8.71
CA VAL A 82 -26.18 0.46 -7.66
C VAL A 82 -25.08 0.16 -6.65
N PHE A 83 -24.10 1.08 -6.56
CA PHE A 83 -23.11 1.05 -5.48
C PHE A 83 -23.72 1.72 -4.25
N SER A 84 -24.36 0.92 -3.39
CA SER A 84 -24.95 1.40 -2.15
C SER A 84 -24.21 0.84 -0.94
N ARG A 85 -24.06 1.66 0.11
CA ARG A 85 -23.55 1.22 1.41
C ARG A 85 -24.53 0.28 2.13
N THR A 86 -25.83 0.41 1.86
CA THR A 86 -26.90 -0.29 2.58
C THR A 86 -27.47 -1.49 1.82
N ASP A 87 -26.99 -1.74 0.61
CA ASP A 87 -27.55 -2.81 -0.22
C ASP A 87 -26.90 -4.15 0.12
N THR A 88 -27.64 -4.96 0.86
CA THR A 88 -27.33 -6.36 1.19
C THR A 88 -27.10 -7.25 -0.04
N SER A 89 -27.42 -6.80 -1.26
CA SER A 89 -27.12 -7.53 -2.50
C SER A 89 -25.63 -7.61 -2.82
N THR A 90 -24.86 -6.59 -2.42
CA THR A 90 -23.42 -6.51 -2.67
C THR A 90 -22.75 -5.99 -1.42
N ASP A 91 -22.50 -6.90 -0.48
CA ASP A 91 -21.90 -6.68 0.84
C ASP A 91 -20.49 -6.06 0.75
N SER A 92 -20.43 -4.80 0.33
CA SER A 92 -19.22 -4.08 -0.09
C SER A 92 -18.51 -3.47 1.11
N GLU A 93 -19.29 -3.04 2.11
CA GLU A 93 -18.78 -2.57 3.39
C GLU A 93 -18.08 -3.70 4.15
N THR A 94 -18.73 -4.86 4.31
CA THR A 94 -18.10 -6.02 4.97
C THR A 94 -16.90 -6.52 4.18
N PHE A 95 -16.95 -6.52 2.84
CA PHE A 95 -15.78 -6.88 2.03
C PHE A 95 -14.61 -5.92 2.26
N TYR A 96 -14.88 -4.62 2.26
CA TYR A 96 -13.87 -3.60 2.55
C TYR A 96 -13.28 -3.76 3.96
N HIS A 97 -14.12 -3.89 4.99
CA HIS A 97 -13.69 -4.10 6.36
C HIS A 97 -12.93 -5.42 6.53
N SER A 98 -13.35 -6.52 5.89
CA SER A 98 -12.61 -7.79 5.96
C SER A 98 -11.18 -7.70 5.41
N LEU A 99 -10.95 -6.85 4.40
CA LEU A 99 -9.60 -6.58 3.91
C LEU A 99 -8.81 -5.71 4.89
N LEU A 100 -9.45 -4.73 5.53
CA LEU A 100 -8.80 -3.93 6.56
C LEU A 100 -8.42 -4.78 7.77
N ASP A 101 -9.33 -5.65 8.24
CA ASP A 101 -9.09 -6.56 9.35
C ASP A 101 -7.87 -7.45 9.05
N LEU A 102 -7.77 -8.00 7.82
CA LEU A 102 -6.58 -8.74 7.37
C LEU A 102 -5.30 -7.89 7.39
N PHE A 103 -5.39 -6.61 7.00
CA PHE A 103 -4.22 -5.73 6.97
C PHE A 103 -3.79 -5.22 8.34
N GLU A 104 -4.71 -5.18 9.31
CA GLU A 104 -4.48 -4.72 10.68
C GLU A 104 -4.08 -5.86 11.62
N ASP A 105 -4.19 -7.12 11.16
CA ASP A 105 -3.71 -8.29 11.89
C ASP A 105 -2.18 -8.20 12.12
N PRO A 106 -1.72 -8.17 13.38
CA PRO A 106 -0.28 -8.13 13.69
C PRO A 106 0.50 -9.31 13.12
N ASP A 107 -0.12 -10.49 13.01
CA ASP A 107 0.54 -11.71 12.54
C ASP A 107 0.82 -11.65 11.04
N GLU A 108 0.07 -10.83 10.30
CA GLU A 108 0.18 -10.64 8.84
C GLU A 108 1.03 -9.42 8.44
N SER A 109 1.58 -8.70 9.43
CA SER A 109 2.26 -7.42 9.23
C SER A 109 3.41 -7.47 8.24
N LYS A 110 4.13 -8.59 8.18
CA LYS A 110 5.26 -8.79 7.26
C LYS A 110 4.78 -8.88 5.81
N GLU A 111 3.76 -9.68 5.54
CA GLU A 111 3.14 -9.90 4.24
C GLU A 111 2.51 -8.59 3.74
N VAL A 112 1.87 -7.83 4.64
CA VAL A 112 1.32 -6.49 4.37
C VAL A 112 2.42 -5.50 3.97
N ASP A 113 3.55 -5.46 4.68
CA ASP A 113 4.69 -4.59 4.36
C ASP A 113 5.30 -4.94 2.99
N GLU A 114 5.42 -6.23 2.68
CA GLU A 114 5.86 -6.71 1.36
C GLU A 114 4.88 -6.32 0.25
N LEU A 115 3.57 -6.45 0.50
CA LEU A 115 2.51 -6.03 -0.40
C LEU A 115 2.59 -4.52 -0.67
N LEU A 116 2.68 -3.69 0.36
CA LEU A 116 2.81 -2.23 0.22
C LEU A 116 4.09 -1.86 -0.52
N THR A 117 5.21 -2.55 -0.24
CA THR A 117 6.47 -2.34 -0.95
C THR A 117 6.32 -2.63 -2.44
N TRP A 118 5.67 -3.74 -2.78
CA TRP A 118 5.38 -4.11 -4.16
C TRP A 118 4.49 -3.06 -4.85
N TRP A 119 3.38 -2.66 -4.22
CA TRP A 119 2.44 -1.66 -4.76
C TRP A 119 3.10 -0.30 -5.01
N ASN A 120 3.93 0.16 -4.07
CA ASN A 120 4.65 1.42 -4.21
C ASN A 120 5.62 1.42 -5.41
N ARG A 121 6.24 0.27 -5.73
CA ARG A 121 7.06 0.14 -6.94
C ARG A 121 6.23 0.24 -8.22
N GLN A 122 5.00 -0.27 -8.21
CA GLN A 122 4.12 -0.25 -9.39
C GLN A 122 3.51 1.12 -9.68
N VAL A 123 3.14 1.86 -8.62
CA VAL A 123 2.36 3.11 -8.71
C VAL A 123 3.22 4.35 -8.54
N PHE A 124 4.21 4.30 -7.65
CA PHE A 124 5.09 5.42 -7.31
C PHE A 124 6.57 5.04 -7.46
N PRO A 125 7.02 4.64 -8.67
CA PRO A 125 8.40 4.17 -8.87
C PRO A 125 9.43 5.24 -8.51
N THR A 126 9.14 6.51 -8.77
CA THR A 126 10.03 7.63 -8.43
C THR A 126 10.12 7.88 -6.92
N SER A 127 9.03 7.67 -6.15
CA SER A 127 9.07 7.82 -4.69
C SER A 127 9.80 6.63 -4.04
N SER A 128 9.59 5.43 -4.58
CA SER A 128 10.29 4.21 -4.16
C SER A 128 11.80 4.27 -4.45
N ALA A 129 12.19 4.86 -5.59
CA ALA A 129 13.59 5.12 -5.95
C ALA A 129 14.19 6.33 -5.21
N ALA A 130 13.37 7.23 -4.66
CA ALA A 130 13.81 8.43 -3.94
C ALA A 130 14.28 8.18 -2.50
N LYS A 131 14.75 6.97 -2.18
CA LYS A 131 15.85 6.85 -1.20
C LYS A 131 17.12 7.40 -1.86
N ARG A 132 17.15 8.71 -2.14
CA ARG A 132 18.44 9.37 -2.41
C ARG A 132 19.33 9.03 -1.22
N PRO A 133 20.56 8.52 -1.43
CA PRO A 133 21.49 8.32 -0.33
C PRO A 133 21.57 9.66 0.40
N ILE A 134 21.13 9.66 1.66
CA ILE A 134 21.23 10.84 2.50
C ILE A 134 22.73 11.12 2.54
N SER A 135 23.16 12.25 1.96
CA SER A 135 24.56 12.66 1.98
C SER A 135 25.08 12.54 3.41
N ALA A 136 26.26 11.94 3.59
CA ALA A 136 26.89 11.75 4.90
C ALA A 136 26.96 13.07 5.70
N ASN A 137 26.99 14.20 4.99
CA ASN A 137 27.06 15.55 5.55
C ASN A 137 25.71 16.26 5.73
N SER A 138 24.58 15.60 5.46
CA SER A 138 23.26 16.22 5.65
C SER A 138 23.01 16.56 7.13
N ALA A 139 22.23 17.61 7.38
CA ALA A 139 21.80 17.98 8.72
C ALA A 139 21.10 16.81 9.43
N LEU A 140 20.33 15.99 8.70
CA LEU A 140 19.62 14.83 9.24
C LEU A 140 20.58 13.71 9.68
N SER A 141 21.67 13.47 8.94
CA SER A 141 22.74 12.54 9.32
C SER A 141 23.39 12.98 10.64
N LYS A 142 23.71 14.28 10.76
CA LYS A 142 24.28 14.86 11.98
C LYS A 142 23.32 14.79 13.17
N ILE A 143 22.03 15.01 12.95
CA ILE A 143 20.99 14.87 13.99
C ILE A 143 20.90 13.42 14.49
N ARG A 144 20.92 12.43 13.58
CA ARG A 144 20.89 11.01 13.96
C ARG A 144 22.13 10.61 14.75
N ILE A 145 23.32 11.02 14.32
CA ILE A 145 24.58 10.76 15.04
C ILE A 145 24.52 11.35 16.45
N LYS A 146 24.07 12.60 16.60
CA LYS A 146 23.94 13.25 17.92
C LYS A 146 22.96 12.50 18.85
N ARG A 147 21.83 12.00 18.32
CA ARG A 147 20.86 11.22 19.09
C ARG A 147 21.41 9.85 19.52
N LEU A 148 22.14 9.16 18.64
CA LEU A 148 22.79 7.89 18.97
C LEU A 148 23.88 8.06 20.03
N ALA A 149 24.70 9.13 19.92
CA ALA A 149 25.69 9.45 20.94
C ALA A 149 25.05 9.72 22.30
N ALA A 150 23.99 10.54 22.35
CA ALA A 150 23.29 10.84 23.60
C ALA A 150 22.66 9.60 24.25
N LYS A 151 22.15 8.66 23.44
CA LYS A 151 21.56 7.40 23.93
C LYS A 151 22.63 6.44 24.48
N ASN A 152 23.78 6.37 23.83
CA ASN A 152 24.90 5.58 24.34
C ASN A 152 25.48 6.16 25.64
N THR A 153 25.47 7.49 25.79
CA THR A 153 25.90 8.16 27.04
C THR A 153 24.90 7.96 28.18
N SER A 154 23.58 7.91 27.89
CA SER A 154 22.59 7.59 28.91
C SER A 154 22.68 6.13 29.39
N ASP A 155 22.91 5.19 28.47
CA ASP A 155 22.99 3.77 28.81
C ASP A 155 24.28 3.43 29.58
N SER A 156 25.39 4.11 29.29
CA SER A 156 26.65 3.95 30.04
C SER A 156 26.60 4.54 31.45
N ASN A 157 25.91 5.67 31.67
CA ASN A 157 25.75 6.24 33.01
C ASN A 157 24.83 5.41 33.93
N VAL A 158 23.84 4.69 33.37
CA VAL A 158 22.99 3.77 34.16
C VAL A 158 23.75 2.52 34.61
N THR A 159 24.72 2.06 33.80
CA THR A 159 25.49 0.84 34.11
C THR A 159 26.52 1.06 35.22
N VAL A 160 27.13 2.25 35.31
CA VAL A 160 28.16 2.56 36.32
C VAL A 160 27.57 2.90 37.70
N ALA A 161 26.33 3.40 37.77
CA ALA A 161 25.68 3.79 39.03
C ALA A 161 25.10 2.61 39.85
N SER A 162 25.28 1.36 39.41
CA SER A 162 24.74 0.15 40.06
C SER A 162 25.80 -0.75 40.70
N THR A 163 27.00 -0.22 41.00
CA THR A 163 28.09 -0.93 41.70
C THR A 163 28.41 -0.21 43.00
#